data_AF-A0A920QYM9-F1
#
_entry.id   AF-A0A920QYM9-F1
#
_cell.length_a   1.000
_cell.length_b   1.000
_cell.length_c   1.000
_cell.angle_alpha   90.00
_cell.angle_beta   90.00
_cell.angle_gamma   90.00
#
_symmetry.space_group_name_H-M   'P 1'
#
loop_
_entity.id
_entity.type
_entity.pdbx_description
1 polymer ?
#
loop_
_entity_poly.entity_id
_entity_poly.type
_entity_poly.pdbx_seq_one_letter_code
_entity_poly.pdbx_strand_id
1 'polypeptide(L)'
;MRHGNVLGLTPNALLGFKDGKPWTVFGTPGGDAQIQATLQYFFNVAVFQMTPQQAVEAERFLIWSFPDSFWPHVYTPGRMELERRFAQKKSQLTWKAEGIM
;
A
#
# COMPACT_ATOMS: atom_id res chain seq x y z
N MET A 1 5.49 -25.79 11.52
CA MET A 1 6.54 -25.36 10.56
C MET A 1 7.18 -26.60 9.96
N ARG A 2 7.29 -26.69 8.63
CA ARG A 2 8.05 -27.80 7.99
C ARG A 2 9.54 -27.44 8.03
N HIS A 3 10.37 -28.36 8.52
CA HIS A 3 11.81 -28.19 8.58
C HIS A 3 12.36 -27.97 7.15
N GLY A 4 13.18 -26.93 6.95
CA GLY A 4 13.78 -26.60 5.65
C GLY A 4 13.02 -25.62 4.76
N ASN A 5 11.80 -25.17 5.14
CA ASN A 5 11.07 -24.14 4.38
C ASN A 5 11.34 -22.75 4.95
N VAL A 6 11.54 -21.76 4.05
CA VAL A 6 11.61 -20.34 4.42
C VAL A 6 10.19 -19.84 4.68
N LEU A 7 10.01 -19.10 5.78
CA LEU A 7 8.73 -18.44 6.08
C LEU A 7 8.47 -17.34 5.04
N GLY A 8 7.20 -17.15 4.66
CA GLY A 8 6.83 -15.94 3.92
C GLY A 8 7.09 -14.72 4.80
N LEU A 9 7.90 -13.78 4.31
CA LEU A 9 8.28 -12.57 5.03
C LEU A 9 7.68 -11.35 4.32
N THR A 10 7.25 -10.36 5.10
CA THR A 10 6.67 -9.10 4.59
C THR A 10 7.68 -8.04 4.12
N PRO A 11 8.94 -7.97 4.62
CA PRO A 11 9.93 -7.02 4.13
C PRO A 11 10.11 -7.10 2.61
N ASN A 12 9.96 -5.94 1.96
CA ASN A 12 10.19 -5.81 0.54
C ASN A 12 10.97 -4.52 0.25
N ALA A 13 11.92 -4.61 -0.68
CA ALA A 13 12.65 -3.50 -1.23
C ALA A 13 12.52 -3.56 -2.76
N LEU A 14 12.21 -2.44 -3.39
CA LEU A 14 11.85 -2.38 -4.80
C LEU A 14 12.85 -1.52 -5.57
N LEU A 15 13.31 -2.05 -6.71
CA LEU A 15 14.13 -1.36 -7.70
C LEU A 15 13.30 -1.25 -8.99
N GLY A 16 12.97 -0.02 -9.37
CA GLY A 16 12.27 0.30 -10.61
C GLY A 16 13.27 0.53 -11.75
N PHE A 17 12.95 0.00 -12.93
CA PHE A 17 13.67 0.23 -14.17
C PHE A 17 12.83 1.07 -15.13
N LYS A 18 13.49 1.92 -15.91
CA LYS A 18 12.89 2.68 -17.01
C LYS A 18 13.84 2.61 -18.20
N ASP A 19 13.32 2.24 -19.37
CA ASP A 19 14.10 2.10 -20.61
C ASP A 19 15.35 1.20 -20.44
N GLY A 20 15.18 0.09 -19.71
CA GLY A 20 16.24 -0.88 -19.44
C GLY A 20 17.31 -0.41 -18.45
N LYS A 21 17.17 0.79 -17.85
CA LYS A 21 18.13 1.35 -16.88
C LYS A 21 17.52 1.46 -15.49
N PRO A 22 18.30 1.26 -14.42
CA PRO A 22 17.86 1.59 -13.06
C PRO A 22 17.34 3.02 -12.99
N TRP A 23 16.17 3.20 -12.40
CA TRP A 23 15.47 4.49 -12.38
C TRP A 23 15.18 4.98 -10.97
N THR A 24 14.70 4.10 -10.09
CA THR A 24 14.33 4.49 -8.72
C THR A 24 14.44 3.31 -7.76
N VAL A 25 14.73 3.58 -6.50
CA VAL A 25 14.73 2.58 -5.41
C VAL A 25 13.81 3.09 -4.32
N PHE A 26 12.94 2.23 -3.82
CA PHE A 26 11.95 2.61 -2.82
C PHE A 26 11.51 1.42 -1.97
N GLY A 27 10.99 1.75 -0.80
CA GLY A 27 10.59 0.80 0.22
C GLY A 27 10.07 1.55 1.44
N THR A 28 9.38 0.85 2.32
CA THR A 28 8.88 1.39 3.58
C THR A 28 8.71 0.25 4.57
N PRO A 29 8.85 0.46 5.89
CA PRO A 29 8.43 -0.53 6.89
C PRO A 29 6.90 -0.59 6.99
N GLY A 30 6.36 -1.59 7.71
CA GLY A 30 4.93 -1.64 8.05
C GLY A 30 4.19 -2.94 7.76
N GLY A 31 4.87 -4.08 7.69
CA GLY A 31 4.18 -5.36 7.53
C GLY A 31 3.43 -5.48 6.20
N ASP A 32 2.18 -5.92 6.24
CA ASP A 32 1.32 -6.02 5.05
C ASP A 32 0.92 -4.67 4.45
N ALA A 33 1.09 -3.57 5.19
CA ALA A 33 0.91 -2.23 4.65
C ALA A 33 2.03 -1.84 3.69
N GLN A 34 3.20 -2.50 3.74
CA GLN A 34 4.37 -2.13 2.94
C GLN A 34 4.07 -2.14 1.45
N ILE A 35 3.54 -3.25 0.92
CA ILE A 35 3.29 -3.39 -0.52
C ILE A 35 2.21 -2.42 -1.01
N GLN A 36 1.23 -2.12 -0.16
CA GLN A 36 0.16 -1.18 -0.49
C GLN A 36 0.69 0.25 -0.57
N ALA A 37 1.54 0.65 0.39
CA ALA A 37 2.15 1.97 0.42
C ALA A 37 3.18 2.16 -0.70
N THR A 38 4.02 1.16 -0.97
CA THR A 38 5.03 1.24 -2.05
C THR A 38 4.38 1.25 -3.43
N LEU A 39 3.27 0.55 -3.64
CA LEU A 39 2.51 0.62 -4.89
C LEU A 39 1.94 2.02 -5.14
N GLN A 40 1.35 2.65 -4.12
CA GLN A 40 0.85 4.02 -4.21
C GLN A 40 1.98 5.02 -4.53
N TYR A 41 3.12 4.90 -3.83
CA TYR A 41 4.32 5.68 -4.14
C TYR A 41 4.76 5.49 -5.59
N PHE A 42 4.84 4.24 -6.07
CA PHE A 42 5.27 3.96 -7.43
C PHE A 42 4.34 4.62 -8.46
N PHE A 43 3.02 4.56 -8.29
CA PHE A 43 2.09 5.23 -9.20
C PHE A 43 2.21 6.76 -9.14
N ASN A 44 2.41 7.33 -7.95
CA ASN A 44 2.65 8.77 -7.78
C ASN A 44 3.86 9.24 -8.61
N VAL A 45 4.96 8.49 -8.60
CA VAL A 45 6.14 8.83 -9.40
C VAL A 45 5.95 8.48 -10.88
N ALA A 46 5.50 7.26 -11.19
CA ALA A 46 5.51 6.70 -12.55
C ALA A 46 4.36 7.21 -13.44
N VAL A 47 3.19 7.45 -12.86
CA VAL A 47 1.98 7.88 -13.58
C VAL A 47 1.77 9.37 -13.37
N PHE A 48 1.73 9.82 -12.11
CA PHE A 48 1.42 11.21 -11.77
C PHE A 48 2.63 12.15 -11.84
N GLN A 49 3.81 11.65 -12.22
CA GLN A 49 5.05 12.42 -12.40
C GLN A 49 5.44 13.26 -11.17
N MET A 50 5.08 12.80 -9.97
CA MET A 50 5.47 13.45 -8.72
C MET A 50 6.97 13.25 -8.46
N THR A 51 7.60 14.23 -7.79
CA THR A 51 8.92 14.01 -7.22
C THR A 51 8.85 12.94 -6.11
N PRO A 52 9.97 12.28 -5.75
CA PRO A 52 9.98 11.34 -4.64
C PRO A 52 9.40 11.91 -3.33
N GLN A 53 9.71 13.18 -3.02
CA GLN A 53 9.18 13.82 -1.82
C GLN A 53 7.66 14.01 -1.90
N GLN A 54 7.16 14.52 -3.03
CA GLN A 54 5.72 14.69 -3.25
C GLN A 54 4.99 13.34 -3.18
N ALA A 55 5.58 12.28 -3.76
CA ALA A 55 5.00 10.95 -3.75
C ALA A 55 4.95 10.32 -2.35
N VAL A 56 5.96 10.58 -1.50
CA VAL A 56 5.98 10.17 -0.08
C VAL A 56 4.97 10.96 0.74
N GLU A 57 4.84 12.26 0.48
CA GLU A 57 3.91 13.14 1.19
C GLU A 57 2.47 13.01 0.73
N ALA A 58 2.21 12.44 -0.44
CA ALA A 58 0.86 12.19 -0.93
C ALA A 58 0.06 11.33 0.05
N GLU A 59 -1.24 11.58 0.14
CA GLU A 59 -2.09 10.83 1.06
C GLU A 59 -2.22 9.35 0.64
N ARG A 60 -2.19 8.44 1.62
CA ARG A 60 -2.30 6.99 1.39
C ARG A 60 -3.53 6.37 2.04
N PHE A 61 -4.00 5.29 1.44
CA PHE A 61 -5.02 4.41 1.99
C PHE A 61 -4.49 2.99 2.12
N LEU A 62 -5.04 2.23 3.06
CA LEU A 62 -4.70 0.82 3.29
C LEU A 62 -5.98 0.01 3.42
N ILE A 63 -5.96 -1.19 2.90
CA ILE A 63 -7.05 -2.17 3.01
C ILE A 63 -6.53 -3.32 3.86
N TRP A 64 -7.37 -3.80 4.79
CA TRP A 64 -7.08 -4.90 5.71
C TRP A 64 -8.07 -6.06 5.54
N SER A 65 -8.64 -6.19 4.34
CA SER A 65 -9.59 -7.23 3.97
C SER A 65 -8.88 -8.53 3.54
N PHE A 66 -7.86 -8.92 4.31
CA PHE A 66 -7.12 -10.18 4.24
C PHE A 66 -6.59 -10.54 5.64
N PRO A 67 -6.23 -11.81 5.93
CA PRO A 67 -5.61 -12.19 7.20
C PRO A 67 -4.22 -11.57 7.35
N ASP A 68 -3.99 -10.89 8.48
CA ASP A 68 -2.70 -10.27 8.80
C ASP A 68 -1.57 -11.31 8.85
N SER A 69 -0.40 -10.99 8.32
CA SER A 69 0.81 -11.82 8.36
C SER A 69 1.36 -12.02 9.77
N PHE A 70 1.07 -11.11 10.71
CA PHE A 70 1.53 -11.18 12.10
C PHE A 70 0.51 -11.90 12.98
N TRP A 71 1.01 -12.70 13.93
CA TRP A 71 0.17 -13.31 14.96
C TRP A 71 -0.63 -12.22 15.73
N PRO A 72 -1.95 -12.38 15.97
CA PRO A 72 -2.77 -13.59 15.82
C PRO A 72 -3.52 -13.72 14.48
N HIS A 73 -2.99 -13.15 13.40
CA HIS A 73 -3.57 -13.21 12.05
C HIS A 73 -5.00 -12.67 11.98
N VAL A 74 -5.21 -11.50 12.63
CA VAL A 74 -6.52 -10.85 12.68
C VAL A 74 -7.01 -10.60 11.26
N TYR A 75 -8.26 -10.96 11.00
CA TYR A 75 -8.92 -10.69 9.73
C TYR A 75 -10.06 -9.69 9.94
N THR A 76 -10.00 -8.57 9.23
CA THR A 76 -11.00 -7.49 9.32
C THR A 76 -11.63 -7.21 7.94
N PRO A 77 -12.64 -7.99 7.53
CA PRO A 77 -13.31 -7.82 6.24
C PRO A 77 -13.81 -6.38 6.04
N GLY A 78 -13.59 -5.81 4.86
CA GLY A 78 -14.06 -4.48 4.50
C GLY A 78 -13.40 -3.32 5.26
N ARG A 79 -12.43 -3.57 6.16
CA ARG A 79 -11.68 -2.50 6.83
C ARG A 79 -10.77 -1.81 5.83
N MET A 80 -10.94 -0.49 5.75
CA MET A 80 -10.04 0.42 5.05
C MET A 80 -9.61 1.52 6.01
N GLU A 81 -8.35 1.89 5.94
CA GLU A 81 -7.76 3.00 6.67
C GLU A 81 -7.35 4.09 5.69
N LEU A 82 -7.60 5.34 6.09
CA LEU A 82 -7.32 6.52 5.30
C LEU A 82 -6.48 7.47 6.15
N GLU A 83 -5.44 8.05 5.57
CA GLU A 83 -4.73 9.15 6.25
C GLU A 83 -5.69 10.32 6.54
N ARG A 84 -5.49 10.99 7.69
CA ARG A 84 -6.36 12.08 8.19
C ARG A 84 -6.66 13.17 7.14
N ARG A 85 -5.71 13.46 6.25
CA ARG A 85 -5.84 14.48 5.21
C ARG A 85 -6.94 14.17 4.19
N PHE A 86 -7.32 12.89 4.00
CA PHE A 86 -8.51 12.53 3.22
C PHE A 86 -9.80 13.09 3.86
N ALA A 87 -9.90 13.08 5.19
CA ALA A 87 -11.08 13.57 5.90
C ALA A 87 -11.27 15.09 5.80
N GLN A 88 -10.24 15.84 5.41
CA GLN A 88 -10.34 17.28 5.15
C GLN A 88 -10.90 17.57 3.74
N LYS A 89 -10.86 16.59 2.84
CA LYS A 89 -11.37 16.66 1.45
C LYS A 89 -12.75 16.00 1.27
N LYS A 90 -13.53 15.86 2.37
CA LYS A 90 -14.77 15.07 2.52
C LYS A 90 -15.89 15.24 1.48
N SER A 91 -15.81 16.16 0.51
CA SER A 91 -16.91 16.45 -0.41
C SER A 91 -17.08 15.46 -1.58
N GLN A 92 -16.16 14.51 -1.81
CA GLN A 92 -16.17 13.71 -3.06
C GLN A 92 -16.14 12.18 -2.90
N LEU A 93 -16.05 11.65 -1.68
CA LEU A 93 -15.92 10.20 -1.44
C LEU A 93 -17.13 9.67 -0.67
N THR A 94 -18.31 9.77 -1.26
CA THR A 94 -19.48 8.98 -0.81
C THR A 94 -19.74 7.89 -1.83
N TRP A 95 -19.23 6.69 -1.54
CA TRP A 95 -19.69 5.49 -2.24
C TRP A 95 -21.07 5.13 -1.67
N LYS A 96 -22.13 5.33 -2.45
CA LYS A 96 -23.43 4.75 -2.13
C LYS A 96 -23.32 3.25 -2.35
N ALA A 97 -23.32 2.49 -1.26
CA ALA A 97 -23.44 1.02 -1.28
C ALA A 97 -24.89 0.60 -1.60
N GLU A 98 -25.43 1.07 -2.71
CA GLU A 98 -26.72 0.61 -3.23
C GLU A 98 -26.46 -0.20 -4.50
N GLY A 99 -26.58 -1.53 -4.43
CA GLY A 99 -26.79 -2.35 -5.63
C GLY A 99 -25.86 -3.52 -5.92
N ILE A 100 -25.24 -4.17 -4.92
CA ILE A 100 -24.71 -5.53 -5.11
C ILE A 100 -25.13 -6.43 -3.94
N MET A 101 -26.37 -6.92 -4.02
CA MET A 101 -26.82 -8.25 -3.58
C MET A 101 -27.96 -8.68 -4.52
#